data_AF-A0A9D7BM82-F1
#
_entry.id   AF-A0A9D7BM82-F1
#
_cell.length_a   1.000
_cell.length_b   1.000
_cell.length_c   1.000
_cell.angle_alpha   90.00
_cell.angle_beta   90.00
_cell.angle_gamma   90.00
#
_symmetry.space_group_name_H-M   'P 1'
#
loop_
_entity.id
_entity.type
_entity.pdbx_description
1 polymer ?
#
loop_
_entity_poly.entity_id
_entity_poly.type
_entity_poly.pdbx_seq_one_letter_code
_entity_poly.pdbx_strand_id
1 'polypeptide(L)'
;MITIKKMILLLILTVFGLTACQKKQTIEIRNDFKKYYDQFQVEGSFVLYDPQTAKYIFYNQDQYKQTFSPASTFKICNSLIGLETGLIQDENFIIPWDSVTRNLVWDKDHDMKTAFANSTVWYYQELAKRVGGQKMKYWLDKTNYGNADTSGGIDRFWLTGGLEFHRNSKLIF
;
A
#
# COMPACT_ATOMS: atom_id res chain seq x y z
N MET A 1 6.03 49.94 26.60
CA MET A 1 5.10 49.77 25.46
C MET A 1 5.88 49.32 24.23
N ILE A 2 5.65 48.10 23.76
CA ILE A 2 6.18 47.64 22.47
C ILE A 2 5.38 48.35 21.38
N THR A 3 6.03 49.07 20.48
CA THR A 3 5.35 49.78 19.39
C THR A 3 4.80 48.79 18.36
N ILE A 4 3.68 49.14 17.72
CA ILE A 4 3.00 48.31 16.70
C ILE A 4 3.99 47.83 15.60
N LYS A 5 4.96 48.67 15.22
CA LYS A 5 6.05 48.27 14.30
C LYS A 5 6.94 47.13 14.83
N LYS A 6 7.26 47.12 16.12
CA LYS A 6 8.03 46.03 16.76
C LYS A 6 7.20 44.75 16.89
N MET A 7 5.88 44.85 17.10
CA MET A 7 4.98 43.69 17.06
C MET A 7 4.87 43.08 15.66
N ILE A 8 4.72 43.90 14.62
CA ILE A 8 4.66 43.42 13.22
C ILE A 8 6.00 42.78 12.82
N LEU A 9 7.13 43.38 13.20
CA LEU A 9 8.46 42.83 12.93
C LEU A 9 8.70 41.49 13.66
N LEU A 10 8.24 41.37 14.92
CA LEU A 10 8.28 40.09 15.65
C LEU A 10 7.42 39.02 14.96
N LEU A 11 6.21 39.40 14.50
CA LEU A 11 5.29 38.48 13.82
C LEU A 11 5.89 37.95 12.50
N ILE A 12 6.54 38.83 11.72
CA ILE A 12 7.21 38.46 10.47
C ILE A 12 8.42 37.55 10.73
N LEU A 13 9.23 37.83 11.75
CA LEU A 13 10.34 36.94 12.14
C LEU A 13 9.85 35.56 12.62
N THR A 14 8.72 35.50 13.33
CA THR A 14 8.13 34.20 13.74
C THR A 14 7.53 33.44 12.56
N VAL A 15 6.95 34.12 11.57
CA VAL A 15 6.45 33.49 10.33
C VAL A 15 7.60 32.97 9.45
N PHE A 16 8.74 33.67 9.40
CA PHE A 16 9.96 33.20 8.72
C PHE A 16 10.74 32.14 9.50
N GLY A 17 10.59 32.06 10.83
CA GLY A 17 11.18 30.98 11.64
C GLY A 17 10.42 29.65 11.54
N LEU A 18 9.17 29.68 11.08
CA LEU A 18 8.30 28.52 10.87
C LEU A 18 8.47 27.85 9.50
N THR A 19 9.31 28.38 8.60
CA THR A 19 9.79 27.63 7.43
C THR A 19 10.88 26.64 7.87
N ALA A 20 10.51 25.77 8.80
CA ALA A 20 11.31 24.66 9.26
C ALA A 20 11.75 23.81 8.06
N CYS A 21 13.06 23.63 7.99
CA CYS A 21 13.82 22.67 7.17
C CYS A 21 12.97 21.57 6.51
N GLN A 22 12.40 21.82 5.33
CA GLN A 22 11.94 20.73 4.47
C GLN A 22 13.19 20.10 3.87
N LYS A 23 13.52 18.86 4.27
CA LYS A 23 14.54 18.06 3.57
C LYS A 23 14.13 17.96 2.11
N LYS A 24 14.94 18.55 1.22
CA LYS A 24 14.72 18.46 -0.22
C LYS A 24 14.79 17.00 -0.61
N GLN A 25 13.70 16.46 -1.16
CA GLN A 25 13.68 15.10 -1.65
C GLN A 25 14.74 14.93 -2.74
N THR A 26 15.56 13.89 -2.64
CA THR A 26 16.61 13.58 -3.62
C THR A 26 16.34 12.26 -4.31
N ILE A 27 16.90 12.09 -5.51
CA ILE A 27 16.76 10.89 -6.33
C ILE A 27 18.16 10.42 -6.76
N GLU A 28 18.42 9.13 -6.59
CA GLU A 28 19.58 8.42 -7.10
C GLU A 28 19.11 7.33 -8.08
N ILE A 29 19.77 7.22 -9.24
CA ILE A 29 19.49 6.19 -10.24
C ILE A 29 20.61 5.15 -10.22
N ARG A 30 20.24 3.88 -10.03
CA ARG A 30 21.14 2.72 -9.92
C ARG A 30 20.97 1.77 -11.10
N ASN A 31 21.40 2.23 -12.28
CA ASN A 31 21.40 1.41 -13.50
C ASN A 31 22.27 0.16 -13.40
N ASP A 32 23.27 0.15 -12.51
CA ASP A 32 24.08 -1.02 -12.20
C ASP A 32 23.29 -2.18 -11.57
N PHE A 33 22.07 -1.94 -11.07
CA PHE A 33 21.19 -3.02 -10.61
C PHE A 33 20.67 -3.90 -11.75
N LYS A 34 20.79 -3.46 -13.01
CA LYS A 34 20.42 -4.25 -14.20
C LYS A 34 21.00 -5.67 -14.16
N LYS A 35 22.24 -5.80 -13.68
CA LYS A 35 22.92 -7.11 -13.54
C LYS A 35 22.13 -8.14 -12.73
N TYR A 36 21.38 -7.71 -11.71
CA TYR A 36 20.58 -8.60 -10.87
C TYR A 36 19.32 -9.11 -11.58
N TYR A 37 18.82 -8.37 -12.57
CA TYR A 37 17.66 -8.76 -13.40
C TYR A 37 18.12 -9.59 -14.60
N ASP A 38 19.20 -9.17 -15.26
CA ASP A 38 19.79 -9.89 -16.41
C ASP A 38 20.22 -11.31 -16.04
N GLN A 39 20.71 -11.53 -14.81
CA GLN A 39 21.07 -12.86 -14.30
C GLN A 39 19.91 -13.87 -14.40
N PHE A 40 18.67 -13.41 -14.26
CA PHE A 40 17.47 -14.25 -14.32
C PHE A 40 16.67 -14.07 -15.61
N GLN A 41 17.17 -13.28 -16.58
CA GLN A 41 16.51 -12.99 -17.85
C GLN A 41 15.10 -12.38 -17.67
N VAL A 42 14.95 -11.49 -16.69
CA VAL A 42 13.68 -10.80 -16.41
C VAL A 42 13.81 -9.29 -16.56
N GLU A 43 12.70 -8.63 -16.83
CA GLU A 43 12.57 -7.18 -16.71
C GLU A 43 11.91 -6.82 -15.38
N GLY A 44 12.34 -5.73 -14.77
CA GLY A 44 11.76 -5.27 -13.51
C GLY A 44 12.27 -3.90 -13.11
N SER A 45 11.68 -3.37 -12.05
CA SER A 45 12.05 -2.10 -11.43
C SER A 45 12.27 -2.29 -9.94
N PHE A 46 13.03 -1.37 -9.36
CA PHE A 46 13.27 -1.32 -7.93
C PHE A 46 13.15 0.12 -7.45
N VAL A 47 12.54 0.28 -6.28
CA VAL A 47 12.50 1.55 -5.56
C VAL A 47 12.84 1.30 -4.10
N LEU A 48 13.66 2.19 -3.53
CA LEU A 48 13.86 2.30 -2.09
C LEU A 48 13.63 3.76 -1.71
N TYR A 49 12.86 3.98 -0.64
CA TYR A 49 12.75 5.29 -0.01
C TYR A 49 13.41 5.26 1.35
N ASP A 50 14.43 6.11 1.56
CA ASP A 50 15.02 6.37 2.86
C ASP A 50 14.37 7.62 3.49
N PRO A 51 13.51 7.45 4.52
CA PRO A 51 12.85 8.58 5.17
C PRO A 51 13.83 9.43 6.00
N GLN A 52 14.98 8.89 6.43
CA GLN A 52 15.95 9.65 7.20
C GLN A 52 16.63 10.71 6.36
N THR A 53 16.90 10.40 5.09
CA THR A 53 17.55 11.35 4.16
C THR A 53 16.58 11.94 3.13
N ALA A 54 15.30 11.56 3.18
CA ALA A 54 14.29 11.90 2.17
C ALA A 54 14.78 11.57 0.74
N LYS A 55 15.37 10.38 0.57
CA LYS A 55 16.04 9.98 -0.66
C LYS A 55 15.34 8.78 -1.29
N TYR A 56 15.07 8.89 -2.58
CA TYR A 56 14.68 7.74 -3.38
C TYR A 56 15.88 7.17 -4.14
N ILE A 57 15.97 5.86 -4.20
CA ILE A 57 16.90 5.11 -5.06
C ILE A 57 16.04 4.31 -6.04
N PHE A 58 16.26 4.48 -7.35
CA PHE A 58 15.54 3.76 -8.40
C PHE A 58 16.46 2.91 -9.27
N TYR A 59 15.93 1.78 -9.71
CA TYR A 59 16.33 1.10 -10.94
C TYR A 59 15.11 0.96 -11.85
N ASN A 60 15.29 1.23 -13.15
CA ASN A 60 14.23 1.22 -14.15
C ASN A 60 13.01 2.05 -13.75
N GLN A 61 13.22 3.37 -13.59
CA GLN A 61 12.19 4.29 -13.12
C GLN A 61 10.99 4.39 -14.06
N ASP A 62 11.17 4.13 -15.37
CA ASP A 62 10.08 4.21 -16.33
C ASP A 62 9.10 3.06 -16.17
N GLN A 63 9.58 1.82 -15.91
CA GLN A 63 8.67 0.73 -15.57
C GLN A 63 7.99 0.95 -14.21
N TYR A 64 8.68 1.57 -13.24
CA TYR A 64 8.06 1.95 -11.96
C TYR A 64 6.86 2.91 -12.14
N LYS A 65 6.80 3.70 -13.21
CA LYS A 65 5.66 4.59 -13.50
C LYS A 65 4.45 3.86 -14.09
N GLN A 66 4.63 2.61 -14.54
CA GLN A 66 3.54 1.78 -15.04
C GLN A 66 2.68 1.27 -13.88
N THR A 67 1.44 0.95 -14.17
CA THR A 67 0.49 0.41 -13.21
C THR A 67 0.36 -1.10 -13.40
N PHE A 68 0.18 -1.81 -12.29
CA PHE A 68 0.06 -3.27 -12.28
C PHE A 68 -1.01 -3.70 -11.28
N SER A 69 -1.59 -4.86 -11.52
CA SER A 69 -2.40 -5.54 -10.50
C SER A 69 -1.55 -5.75 -9.23
N PRO A 70 -2.04 -5.35 -8.04
CA PRO A 70 -1.31 -5.56 -6.80
C PRO A 70 -1.21 -7.04 -6.42
N ALA A 71 -2.06 -7.90 -6.99
CA ALA A 71 -2.16 -9.30 -6.64
C ALA A 71 -2.17 -9.48 -5.10
N SER A 72 -1.34 -10.38 -4.56
CA SER A 72 -1.33 -10.66 -3.13
C SER A 72 -0.76 -9.54 -2.25
N THR A 73 -0.11 -8.51 -2.79
CA THR A 73 0.29 -7.34 -1.98
C THR A 73 -0.93 -6.56 -1.46
N PHE A 74 -2.07 -6.68 -2.13
CA PHE A 74 -3.34 -6.11 -1.70
C PHE A 74 -3.81 -6.61 -0.33
N LYS A 75 -3.34 -7.79 0.12
CA LYS A 75 -3.69 -8.36 1.42
C LYS A 75 -3.41 -7.41 2.58
N ILE A 76 -2.39 -6.54 2.47
CA ILE A 76 -2.10 -5.53 3.48
C ILE A 76 -3.28 -4.54 3.62
N CYS A 77 -3.77 -4.00 2.50
CA CYS A 77 -4.91 -3.09 2.50
C CYS A 77 -6.20 -3.80 2.93
N ASN A 78 -6.44 -5.03 2.45
CA ASN A 78 -7.61 -5.81 2.81
C ASN A 78 -7.66 -6.13 4.33
N SER A 79 -6.53 -6.51 4.94
CA SER A 79 -6.40 -6.67 6.40
C SER A 79 -6.74 -5.39 7.16
N LEU A 80 -6.16 -4.25 6.75
CA LEU A 80 -6.43 -2.96 7.38
C LEU A 80 -7.90 -2.57 7.29
N ILE A 81 -8.56 -2.81 6.15
CA ILE A 81 -9.99 -2.56 5.98
C ILE A 81 -10.82 -3.49 6.88
N GLY A 82 -10.44 -4.77 7.00
CA GLY A 82 -11.08 -5.72 7.92
C GLY A 82 -11.03 -5.25 9.37
N LEU A 83 -9.87 -4.77 9.81
CA LEU A 83 -9.66 -4.22 11.15
C LEU A 83 -10.44 -2.92 11.37
N GLU A 84 -10.31 -1.96 10.45
CA GLU A 84 -10.94 -0.63 10.56
C GLU A 84 -12.47 -0.70 10.53
N THR A 85 -13.04 -1.70 9.83
CA THR A 85 -14.50 -1.92 9.82
C THR A 85 -15.01 -2.66 11.06
N GLY A 86 -14.13 -3.09 11.96
CA GLY A 86 -14.44 -3.91 13.14
C GLY A 86 -14.86 -5.34 12.81
N LEU A 87 -14.71 -5.77 11.55
CA LEU A 87 -15.02 -7.13 11.12
C LEU A 87 -14.00 -8.13 11.69
N ILE A 88 -12.74 -7.73 11.69
CA ILE A 88 -11.63 -8.43 12.33
C ILE A 88 -11.29 -7.66 13.60
N GLN A 89 -11.21 -8.36 14.75
CA GLN A 89 -10.76 -7.75 16.01
C GLN A 89 -9.24 -7.68 16.08
N ASP A 90 -8.56 -8.75 15.65
CA ASP A 90 -7.12 -8.89 15.68
C ASP A 90 -6.63 -9.96 14.66
N GLU A 91 -5.33 -10.23 14.63
CA GLU A 91 -4.75 -11.21 13.73
C GLU A 91 -5.18 -12.67 13.97
N ASN A 92 -5.85 -12.97 15.08
CA ASN A 92 -6.31 -14.30 15.45
C ASN A 92 -7.73 -14.59 14.93
N PHE A 93 -8.35 -13.68 14.19
CA PHE A 93 -9.68 -13.89 13.62
C PHE A 93 -9.69 -15.06 12.62
N ILE A 94 -10.40 -16.13 12.98
CA ILE A 94 -10.50 -17.36 12.19
C ILE A 94 -11.60 -17.25 11.15
N ILE A 95 -11.26 -17.62 9.91
CA ILE A 95 -12.24 -17.98 8.88
C ILE A 95 -12.12 -19.49 8.67
N PRO A 96 -13.19 -20.27 8.95
CA PRO A 96 -13.18 -21.71 8.72
C PRO A 96 -12.97 -22.05 7.25
N TRP A 97 -12.29 -23.17 6.99
CA TRP A 97 -12.11 -23.69 5.64
C TRP A 97 -13.44 -24.05 5.00
N ASP A 98 -13.60 -23.66 3.74
CA ASP A 98 -14.78 -23.94 2.94
C ASP A 98 -14.86 -25.39 2.44
N SER A 99 -13.98 -26.28 2.91
CA SER A 99 -13.87 -27.68 2.48
C SER A 99 -13.54 -27.88 1.00
N VAL A 100 -13.14 -26.83 0.28
CA VAL A 100 -12.70 -26.94 -1.12
C VAL A 100 -11.20 -27.24 -1.14
N THR A 101 -10.84 -28.40 -1.67
CA THR A 101 -9.45 -28.84 -1.85
C THR A 101 -8.72 -27.94 -2.84
N ARG A 102 -7.60 -27.36 -2.40
CA ARG A 102 -6.71 -26.52 -3.20
C ARG A 102 -5.27 -26.96 -3.02
N ASN A 103 -4.78 -26.96 -1.79
CA ASN A 103 -3.47 -27.48 -1.40
C ASN A 103 -3.35 -27.65 0.11
N LEU A 104 -2.40 -28.48 0.55
CA LEU A 104 -2.19 -28.82 1.97
C LEU A 104 -1.92 -27.61 2.89
N VAL A 105 -1.40 -26.50 2.35
CA VAL A 105 -1.15 -25.29 3.15
C VAL A 105 -2.44 -24.51 3.37
N TRP A 106 -3.36 -24.51 2.41
CA TRP A 106 -4.59 -23.72 2.42
C TRP A 106 -5.84 -24.48 2.89
N ASP A 107 -5.81 -25.82 2.85
CA ASP A 107 -6.98 -26.68 3.08
C ASP A 107 -7.20 -26.95 4.57
N LYS A 108 -7.37 -25.87 5.34
CA LYS A 108 -7.58 -25.87 6.79
C LYS A 108 -8.04 -24.51 7.26
N ASP A 109 -8.61 -24.45 8.46
CA ASP A 109 -8.95 -23.19 9.09
C ASP A 109 -7.71 -22.30 9.22
N HIS A 110 -7.90 -21.02 8.97
CA HIS A 110 -6.85 -20.02 9.07
C HIS A 110 -7.31 -18.86 9.93
N ASP A 111 -6.42 -18.37 10.78
CA ASP A 111 -6.46 -17.01 11.30
C ASP A 111 -5.86 -16.02 10.28
N MET A 112 -5.97 -14.71 10.54
CA MET A 112 -5.40 -13.71 9.62
C MET A 112 -3.88 -13.84 9.51
N LYS A 113 -3.20 -14.19 10.62
CA LYS A 113 -1.74 -14.36 10.67
C LYS A 113 -1.24 -15.43 9.70
N THR A 114 -1.80 -16.64 9.79
CA THR A 114 -1.44 -17.76 8.91
C THR A 114 -1.94 -17.55 7.49
N ALA A 115 -3.10 -16.93 7.30
CA ALA A 115 -3.59 -16.59 5.96
C ALA A 115 -2.70 -15.56 5.27
N PHE A 116 -2.22 -14.54 5.99
CA PHE A 116 -1.30 -13.53 5.46
C PHE A 116 0.04 -14.17 5.10
N ALA A 117 0.65 -14.92 6.04
CA ALA A 117 1.97 -15.54 5.85
C ALA A 117 2.00 -16.54 4.67
N ASN A 118 0.94 -17.33 4.50
CA ASN A 118 0.84 -18.32 3.42
C ASN A 118 0.21 -17.75 2.14
N SER A 119 -0.12 -16.45 2.14
CA SER A 119 -0.83 -15.79 1.06
C SER A 119 -2.13 -16.52 0.67
N THR A 120 -2.84 -17.09 1.65
CA THR A 120 -4.07 -17.90 1.48
C THR A 120 -5.16 -17.08 0.80
N VAL A 121 -5.36 -17.26 -0.51
CA VAL A 121 -6.22 -16.37 -1.31
C VAL A 121 -7.69 -16.47 -0.87
N TRP A 122 -8.19 -17.67 -0.62
CA TRP A 122 -9.61 -17.88 -0.29
C TRP A 122 -10.01 -17.16 1.01
N TYR A 123 -9.12 -17.06 1.99
CA TYR A 123 -9.36 -16.32 3.23
C TYR A 123 -9.63 -14.84 2.94
N TYR A 124 -8.80 -14.23 2.07
CA TYR A 124 -8.94 -12.82 1.71
C TYR A 124 -10.11 -12.55 0.74
N GLN A 125 -10.51 -13.56 -0.04
CA GLN A 125 -11.74 -13.54 -0.81
C GLN A 125 -12.97 -13.49 0.09
N GLU A 126 -13.01 -14.36 1.10
CA GLU A 126 -14.08 -14.39 2.09
C GLU A 126 -14.10 -13.11 2.94
N LEU A 127 -12.93 -12.62 3.36
CA LEU A 127 -12.81 -11.34 4.05
C LEU A 127 -13.39 -10.19 3.22
N ALA A 128 -13.04 -10.08 1.94
CA ALA A 128 -13.55 -9.04 1.06
C ALA A 128 -15.08 -9.12 0.88
N LYS A 129 -15.63 -10.34 0.78
CA LYS A 129 -17.08 -10.56 0.75
C LYS A 129 -17.77 -10.07 2.02
N ARG A 130 -17.22 -10.38 3.20
CA ARG A 130 -17.75 -9.95 4.50
C ARG A 130 -17.64 -8.43 4.71
N VAL A 131 -16.58 -7.79 4.22
CA VAL A 131 -16.46 -6.32 4.19
C VAL A 131 -17.56 -5.73 3.28
N GLY A 132 -17.76 -6.33 2.12
CA GLY A 132 -18.76 -5.92 1.13
C GLY A 132 -18.29 -4.78 0.23
N GLY A 133 -18.86 -4.71 -0.98
CA GLY A 133 -18.39 -3.82 -2.05
C GLY A 133 -18.42 -2.33 -1.71
N GLN A 134 -19.47 -1.85 -1.05
CA GLN A 134 -19.58 -0.43 -0.70
C GLN A 134 -18.50 0.02 0.27
N LYS A 135 -18.25 -0.74 1.35
CA LYS A 135 -17.20 -0.43 2.33
C LYS A 135 -15.82 -0.57 1.71
N MET A 136 -15.60 -1.63 0.91
CA MET A 136 -14.33 -1.84 0.20
C MET A 136 -14.01 -0.63 -0.69
N LYS A 137 -14.94 -0.24 -1.57
CA LYS A 137 -14.76 0.92 -2.46
C LYS A 137 -14.50 2.21 -1.69
N TYR A 138 -15.30 2.47 -0.64
CA TYR A 138 -15.13 3.64 0.22
C TYR A 138 -13.70 3.74 0.79
N TRP A 139 -13.15 2.63 1.30
CA TRP A 139 -11.81 2.65 1.89
C TRP A 139 -10.69 2.75 0.85
N LEU A 140 -10.84 2.13 -0.33
CA LEU A 140 -9.90 2.32 -1.43
C LEU A 140 -9.86 3.79 -1.86
N ASP A 141 -11.01 4.44 -2.00
CA ASP A 141 -11.09 5.87 -2.33
C ASP A 141 -10.46 6.74 -1.23
N LYS A 142 -10.83 6.50 0.03
CA LYS A 142 -10.35 7.28 1.18
C LYS A 142 -8.83 7.22 1.36
N THR A 143 -8.24 6.06 1.08
CA THR A 143 -6.80 5.80 1.15
C THR A 143 -6.07 6.09 -0.17
N ASN A 144 -6.80 6.46 -1.21
CA ASN A 144 -6.28 6.68 -2.57
C ASN A 144 -5.52 5.46 -3.11
N TYR A 145 -5.95 4.24 -2.79
CA TYR A 145 -5.23 3.02 -3.16
C TYR A 145 -5.38 2.74 -4.66
N GLY A 146 -4.34 3.06 -5.42
CA GLY A 146 -4.33 2.87 -6.87
C GLY A 146 -5.51 3.58 -7.55
N ASN A 147 -6.07 2.94 -8.59
CA ASN A 147 -7.26 3.45 -9.29
C ASN A 147 -8.60 3.14 -8.57
N ALA A 148 -8.56 2.48 -7.40
CA ALA A 148 -9.72 2.07 -6.61
C ALA A 148 -10.82 1.29 -7.39
N ASP A 149 -10.45 0.63 -8.50
CA ASP A 149 -11.41 -0.09 -9.33
C ASP A 149 -11.79 -1.45 -8.72
N THR A 150 -13.06 -1.62 -8.37
CA THR A 150 -13.62 -2.87 -7.84
C THR A 150 -14.55 -3.60 -8.82
N SER A 151 -14.61 -3.18 -10.09
CA SER A 151 -15.53 -3.69 -11.10
C SER A 151 -15.35 -5.18 -11.44
N GLY A 152 -14.15 -5.73 -11.21
CA GLY A 152 -13.81 -7.14 -11.46
C GLY A 152 -14.43 -8.15 -10.49
N GLY A 153 -15.34 -7.73 -9.61
CA GLY A 153 -15.99 -8.56 -8.61
C GLY A 153 -15.31 -8.50 -7.24
N ILE A 154 -16.11 -8.51 -6.17
CA ILE A 154 -15.67 -8.22 -4.79
C ILE A 154 -14.58 -9.16 -4.26
N ASP A 155 -14.42 -10.34 -4.84
CA ASP A 155 -13.41 -11.34 -4.44
C ASP A 155 -12.33 -11.58 -5.50
N ARG A 156 -12.27 -10.75 -6.54
CA ARG A 156 -11.35 -10.91 -7.67
C ARG A 156 -10.70 -9.62 -8.17
N PHE A 157 -11.21 -8.46 -7.78
CA PHE A 157 -10.79 -7.16 -8.33
C PHE A 157 -9.28 -6.91 -8.26
N TRP A 158 -8.60 -7.41 -7.22
CA TRP A 158 -7.14 -7.28 -7.03
C TRP A 158 -6.30 -8.40 -7.64
N LEU A 159 -6.93 -9.45 -8.19
CA LEU A 159 -6.25 -10.59 -8.81
C LEU A 159 -6.28 -10.46 -10.33
N THR A 160 -7.50 -10.44 -10.88
CA THR A 160 -7.76 -10.48 -12.32
C THR A 160 -8.80 -9.42 -12.73
N GLY A 161 -9.07 -8.44 -11.87
CA GLY A 161 -9.97 -7.34 -12.17
C GLY A 161 -9.22 -6.07 -12.55
N GLY A 162 -9.91 -4.93 -12.44
CA GLY A 162 -9.38 -3.64 -12.85
C GLY A 162 -8.54 -2.91 -11.81
N LEU A 163 -8.37 -3.44 -10.59
CA LEU A 163 -7.57 -2.72 -9.59
C LEU A 163 -6.10 -2.70 -10.01
N GLU A 164 -5.59 -1.50 -10.17
CA GLU A 164 -4.18 -1.28 -10.45
C GLU A 164 -3.57 -0.35 -9.42
N PHE A 165 -2.37 -0.68 -8.95
CA PHE A 165 -1.63 0.14 -8.03
C PHE A 165 -0.86 1.25 -8.75
N HIS A 166 -0.87 2.46 -8.18
CA HIS A 166 -0.02 3.57 -8.59
C HIS A 166 0.69 4.22 -7.40
N ARG A 167 1.81 4.90 -7.66
CA ARG A 167 2.67 5.60 -6.66
C ARG A 167 1.92 6.48 -5.65
N ASN A 168 0.85 7.15 -6.04
CA ASN A 168 0.23 8.20 -5.23
C ASN A 168 -0.70 7.66 -4.12
N SER A 169 -0.67 6.34 -3.86
CA SER A 169 -1.45 5.73 -2.79
C SER A 169 -0.97 6.23 -1.42
N LYS A 170 -1.88 6.50 -0.46
CA LYS A 170 -1.46 6.85 0.92
C LYS A 170 -0.94 5.64 1.68
N LEU A 171 -1.25 4.45 1.18
CA LEU A 171 -0.71 3.17 1.62
C LEU A 171 0.39 2.78 0.63
N ILE A 172 1.62 3.23 0.92
CA ILE A 172 2.83 2.76 0.24
C ILE A 172 3.53 1.85 1.24
N PHE A 173 3.75 0.61 0.85
CA PHE A 173 4.51 -0.38 1.61
C PHE A 173 5.78 -0.74 0.83
#